data_AF-A0A3P8ZPR6-F1
#
_entry.id   AF-A0A3P8ZPR6-F1
#
_cell.length_a   1.000
_cell.length_b   1.000
_cell.length_c   1.000
_cell.angle_alpha   90.00
_cell.angle_beta   90.00
_cell.angle_gamma   90.00
#
_symmetry.space_group_name_H-M   'P 1'
#
loop_
_entity.id
_entity.type
_entity.pdbx_description
1 polymer ?
#
loop_
_entity_poly.entity_id
_entity_poly.type
_entity_poly.pdbx_seq_one_letter_code
_entity_poly.pdbx_strand_id
1 'polypeptide(L)'
;MSPLRLNLPADTHRSMYIHTPLPSYWSNRSPLCTSPLNSWQKQRTQTHREGARVPKSPISAPIFSLLQHSSAQDLSLEMWYGRVALRRLQRIAVAPLSVGSSLTRAAQREMSSLPRVYITRQIPPEGLRILRESGQVQFDIWDSDDVPVPRKELLKKVKGVDGLVCVLTEKIDAELLDAAGPNLKVLSTMSVGFDHLSLEELKKRRIRVGYTPDVLTDAVAELTVALLLTTSRRLVEATHEAKTGGWGTWRTLWLCGYELANSTVGILGLGRIGVAIAERLKPFKVKKFIYTDVAPRPELARMIDAEYVSMDELARQSDFLAVCCALTPETKEICNKDLFSKMKNTSIFINTSRGGVVHQEDLYEALSSGQIAGAGLDVTVPEPLPTSHPLFTLKNCVILPHIASASYTTRNAMSALAANNLLLGLKGEPMIKELKL
;
A
#
# COMPACT_ATOMS: atom_id res chain seq x y z
N MET A 1 8.11 -6.48 -56.88
CA MET A 1 8.71 -6.57 -58.23
C MET A 1 10.15 -7.05 -58.11
N SER A 2 10.73 -7.49 -59.23
CA SER A 2 12.03 -8.15 -59.41
C SER A 2 13.26 -7.23 -59.15
N PRO A 3 14.53 -7.68 -59.32
CA PRO A 3 15.29 -8.34 -58.25
C PRO A 3 16.76 -7.86 -58.12
N LEU A 4 17.51 -8.37 -57.13
CA LEU A 4 18.99 -8.55 -57.05
C LEU A 4 19.31 -8.94 -55.58
N ARG A 5 19.85 -10.11 -55.17
CA ARG A 5 21.12 -10.83 -55.51
C ARG A 5 22.36 -9.92 -55.35
N LEU A 6 23.43 -10.27 -54.63
CA LEU A 6 23.88 -11.54 -54.02
C LEU A 6 25.04 -11.28 -52.99
N ASN A 7 25.37 -12.33 -52.21
CA ASN A 7 26.69 -12.67 -51.61
C ASN A 7 27.15 -12.20 -50.20
N LEU A 8 27.58 -13.24 -49.47
CA LEU A 8 28.37 -13.41 -48.23
C LEU A 8 29.88 -13.13 -48.48
N PRO A 9 30.87 -13.30 -47.55
CA PRO A 9 30.82 -14.03 -46.26
C PRO A 9 31.64 -13.51 -45.03
N ALA A 10 31.31 -14.10 -43.87
CA ALA A 10 32.13 -14.61 -42.74
C ALA A 10 33.38 -13.90 -42.15
N ASP A 11 33.33 -13.79 -40.81
CA ASP A 11 34.35 -14.11 -39.77
C ASP A 11 35.77 -13.49 -39.77
N THR A 12 36.11 -12.73 -38.72
CA THR A 12 36.76 -13.27 -37.48
C THR A 12 37.16 -12.19 -36.45
N HIS A 13 37.32 -12.62 -35.20
CA HIS A 13 37.73 -11.85 -34.01
C HIS A 13 38.99 -10.96 -34.15
N ARG A 14 38.97 -9.78 -33.49
CA ARG A 14 40.04 -9.41 -32.55
C ARG A 14 39.61 -8.37 -31.50
N SER A 15 40.17 -8.52 -30.30
CA SER A 15 39.97 -7.64 -29.13
C SER A 15 40.88 -6.41 -29.20
N MET A 16 40.38 -5.24 -28.77
CA MET A 16 41.20 -4.14 -28.26
C MET A 16 40.47 -3.40 -27.12
N TYR A 17 41.10 -3.37 -25.95
CA TYR A 17 40.81 -2.40 -24.89
C TYR A 17 41.33 -1.03 -25.30
N ILE A 18 40.51 0.02 -25.20
CA ILE A 18 40.98 1.41 -25.19
C ILE A 18 40.27 2.18 -24.05
N HIS A 19 41.07 2.80 -23.21
CA HIS A 19 40.68 3.65 -22.07
C HIS A 19 40.42 5.11 -22.51
N THR A 20 39.96 5.94 -21.55
CA THR A 20 40.00 7.43 -21.49
C THR A 20 38.81 8.20 -22.12
N PRO A 21 38.56 9.47 -21.71
CA PRO A 21 38.50 9.93 -20.31
C PRO A 21 37.32 10.90 -20.01
N LEU A 22 37.11 11.19 -18.71
CA LEU A 22 36.31 12.32 -18.24
C LEU A 22 37.01 13.67 -18.50
N PRO A 23 36.28 14.75 -18.85
CA PRO A 23 36.83 16.10 -18.85
C PRO A 23 36.58 16.82 -17.51
N SER A 24 37.66 17.11 -16.79
CA SER A 24 37.68 18.08 -15.68
C SER A 24 38.11 19.46 -16.18
N TYR A 25 37.35 20.52 -15.88
CA TYR A 25 37.76 21.90 -16.16
C TYR A 25 37.83 22.79 -14.90
N TRP A 26 39.06 22.92 -14.42
CA TRP A 26 39.74 24.12 -13.94
C TRP A 26 38.95 25.26 -13.29
N SER A 27 39.33 25.49 -12.03
CA SER A 27 39.25 26.77 -11.34
C SER A 27 40.19 27.83 -11.96
N ASN A 28 39.84 29.10 -11.80
CA ASN A 28 40.84 30.17 -11.80
C ASN A 28 40.42 31.27 -10.79
N ARG A 29 41.38 31.87 -10.08
CA ARG A 29 41.13 32.82 -8.98
C ARG A 29 41.43 34.28 -9.39
N SER A 30 40.53 35.18 -9.01
CA SER A 30 40.74 36.50 -8.33
C SER A 30 41.77 37.52 -8.91
N PRO A 31 41.57 38.84 -8.70
CA PRO A 31 41.98 39.43 -7.40
C PRO A 31 41.08 40.55 -6.83
N LEU A 32 41.07 40.62 -5.48
CA LEU A 32 41.10 41.80 -4.61
C LEU A 32 40.25 43.06 -4.92
N CYS A 33 39.38 43.43 -3.97
CA CYS A 33 39.34 44.80 -3.43
C CYS A 33 38.85 44.80 -1.97
N THR A 34 39.06 45.91 -1.25
CA THR A 34 39.17 45.97 0.23
C THR A 34 37.91 46.47 0.98
N SER A 35 37.90 46.18 2.29
CA SER A 35 37.06 46.69 3.40
C SER A 35 37.03 48.25 3.53
N PRO A 36 36.14 48.91 4.34
CA PRO A 36 35.73 48.50 5.70
C PRO A 36 34.30 48.86 6.19
N LEU A 37 34.12 48.68 7.52
CA LEU A 37 32.91 48.83 8.34
C LEU A 37 32.29 50.24 8.41
N ASN A 38 31.00 50.30 8.75
CA ASN A 38 30.35 51.18 9.76
C ASN A 38 28.92 50.64 9.98
N SER A 39 28.46 50.19 11.16
CA SER A 39 28.22 50.89 12.44
C SER A 39 27.22 52.04 12.37
N TRP A 40 26.00 51.82 12.88
CA TRP A 40 25.07 52.88 13.29
C TRP A 40 24.37 52.50 14.60
N GLN A 41 24.48 53.39 15.60
CA GLN A 41 23.80 53.28 16.90
C GLN A 41 22.68 54.32 17.00
N LYS A 42 21.61 53.94 17.73
CA LYS A 42 20.76 54.76 18.61
C LYS A 42 20.31 56.16 18.14
N GLN A 43 18.99 56.36 18.17
CA GLN A 43 18.40 57.52 18.84
C GLN A 43 17.10 57.15 19.59
N ARG A 44 16.96 57.64 20.82
CA ARG A 44 15.69 57.85 21.55
C ARG A 44 15.21 59.29 21.21
N THR A 45 14.00 59.81 21.48
CA THR A 45 13.07 59.65 22.62
C THR A 45 11.72 60.35 22.30
N GLN A 46 10.80 60.41 23.28
CA GLN A 46 9.51 61.15 23.36
C GLN A 46 8.31 60.49 22.67
N THR A 47 7.28 59.94 23.33
CA THR A 47 6.36 60.37 24.43
C THR A 47 5.17 61.24 23.99
N HIS A 48 3.96 60.67 24.06
CA HIS A 48 2.75 61.38 24.51
C HIS A 48 1.81 60.40 25.25
N ARG A 49 1.03 60.91 26.20
CA ARG A 49 0.03 60.19 27.02
C ARG A 49 -1.38 60.63 26.61
N GLU A 50 -2.35 59.71 26.72
CA GLU A 50 -3.78 59.88 27.10
C GLU A 50 -4.47 58.50 26.91
N GLY A 51 -5.53 58.08 27.60
CA GLY A 51 -6.26 58.63 28.76
C GLY A 51 -7.37 57.68 29.23
N ALA A 52 -7.25 57.15 30.45
CA ALA A 52 -8.19 56.38 31.30
C ALA A 52 -9.61 55.96 30.84
N ARG A 53 -10.04 54.74 31.23
CA ARG A 53 -11.13 54.52 32.23
C ARG A 53 -11.18 53.11 32.84
N VAL A 54 -11.47 53.08 34.14
CA VAL A 54 -11.76 51.94 35.06
C VAL A 54 -13.31 51.99 35.27
N PRO A 55 -14.08 51.07 35.92
CA PRO A 55 -13.67 50.06 36.91
C PRO A 55 -14.42 48.70 37.00
N LYS A 56 -13.90 47.78 37.83
CA LYS A 56 -14.60 47.26 39.04
C LYS A 56 -13.75 46.22 39.80
N SER A 57 -13.67 46.43 41.11
CA SER A 57 -13.27 45.50 42.18
C SER A 57 -14.52 45.24 43.07
N PRO A 58 -14.52 44.48 44.20
CA PRO A 58 -13.38 44.04 45.02
C PRO A 58 -13.49 42.65 45.73
N ILE A 59 -12.54 42.39 46.65
CA ILE A 59 -12.55 41.39 47.76
C ILE A 59 -12.27 39.93 47.31
N SER A 60 -11.36 39.15 47.92
CA SER A 60 -10.46 39.30 49.09
C SER A 60 -9.06 38.71 48.84
N ALA A 61 -8.11 39.01 49.74
CA ALA A 61 -6.72 38.55 49.75
C ALA A 61 -6.41 37.81 51.08
N PRO A 62 -5.16 37.42 51.41
CA PRO A 62 -4.14 36.68 50.65
C PRO A 62 -3.61 35.46 51.46
N ILE A 63 -2.56 34.76 50.98
CA ILE A 63 -1.44 34.25 51.81
C ILE A 63 -0.20 33.95 50.93
N PHE A 64 0.98 34.07 51.53
CA PHE A 64 2.33 33.80 50.99
C PHE A 64 2.50 32.32 50.52
N SER A 65 3.49 31.89 49.73
CA SER A 65 4.90 32.32 49.67
C SER A 65 5.63 31.96 48.36
N LEU A 66 6.65 32.76 48.06
CA LEU A 66 7.78 32.47 47.15
C LEU A 66 8.84 31.64 47.94
N LEU A 67 9.91 31.02 47.41
CA LEU A 67 10.48 30.83 46.05
C LEU A 67 11.50 29.65 46.15
N GLN A 68 11.92 29.01 45.04
CA GLN A 68 13.35 28.85 44.60
C GLN A 68 13.58 27.77 43.52
N HIS A 69 14.77 27.80 42.90
CA HIS A 69 15.15 27.23 41.60
C HIS A 69 16.12 26.04 41.66
N SER A 70 16.33 25.39 40.49
CA SER A 70 17.54 24.66 40.07
C SER A 70 17.70 23.22 40.61
N SER A 71 18.33 22.25 39.93
CA SER A 71 19.08 22.23 38.65
C SER A 71 18.92 20.87 37.93
N ALA A 72 19.42 20.75 36.70
CA ALA A 72 19.44 19.51 35.92
C ALA A 72 20.77 18.72 36.04
N GLN A 73 20.64 17.39 36.11
CA GLN A 73 21.55 16.23 35.96
C GLN A 73 20.56 15.04 35.89
N ASP A 74 20.67 13.94 35.15
CA ASP A 74 21.72 13.18 34.46
C ASP A 74 20.95 12.27 33.44
N LEU A 75 21.43 11.85 32.26
CA LEU A 75 22.46 10.83 32.01
C LEU A 75 22.71 10.74 30.47
N SER A 76 23.95 10.50 30.06
CA SER A 76 24.29 10.13 28.67
C SER A 76 25.52 9.21 28.60
N LEU A 77 25.42 8.15 27.79
CA LEU A 77 26.49 7.31 27.21
C LEU A 77 27.44 6.50 28.13
N GLU A 78 27.70 5.27 27.66
CA GLU A 78 28.95 4.45 27.61
C GLU A 78 28.61 2.99 27.98
N MET A 79 28.60 2.00 27.07
CA MET A 79 29.71 1.40 26.28
C MET A 79 30.85 0.73 27.08
N TRP A 80 30.76 -0.60 27.16
CA TRP A 80 31.84 -1.57 26.85
C TRP A 80 33.19 -1.45 27.59
N TYR A 81 33.44 -2.34 28.58
CA TYR A 81 34.69 -3.13 28.71
C TYR A 81 34.56 -4.16 29.87
N GLY A 82 35.27 -5.29 29.80
CA GLY A 82 35.40 -6.22 30.94
C GLY A 82 35.48 -7.71 30.59
N ARG A 83 36.66 -8.21 30.18
CA ARG A 83 36.99 -9.65 30.22
C ARG A 83 37.78 -9.96 31.51
N VAL A 84 37.83 -11.25 31.87
CA VAL A 84 38.76 -11.91 32.82
C VAL A 84 38.34 -11.94 34.30
N ALA A 85 37.55 -12.96 34.67
CA ALA A 85 37.67 -13.87 35.83
C ALA A 85 36.43 -14.82 35.83
N LEU A 86 36.44 -16.10 36.19
CA LEU A 86 37.48 -17.01 36.67
C LEU A 86 37.65 -18.22 35.72
N ARG A 87 38.83 -18.85 35.75
CA ARG A 87 39.02 -20.26 35.34
C ARG A 87 38.96 -21.17 36.57
N ARG A 88 38.58 -22.43 36.33
CA ARG A 88 38.55 -23.59 37.25
C ARG A 88 37.38 -23.63 38.24
N LEU A 89 36.39 -24.48 37.93
CA LEU A 89 36.12 -25.68 38.73
C LEU A 89 35.61 -26.82 37.84
N GLN A 90 36.29 -27.96 37.98
CA GLN A 90 35.93 -29.36 37.69
C GLN A 90 35.13 -29.76 36.43
N ARG A 91 35.69 -30.77 35.73
CA ARG A 91 35.03 -31.60 34.72
C ARG A 91 33.88 -32.38 35.35
N ILE A 92 32.67 -32.24 34.81
CA ILE A 92 31.67 -33.31 34.80
C ILE A 92 31.41 -33.61 33.32
N ALA A 93 31.64 -34.86 32.91
CA ALA A 93 31.31 -35.31 31.57
C ALA A 93 29.79 -35.49 31.48
N VAL A 94 29.08 -34.49 30.95
CA VAL A 94 27.69 -34.66 30.53
C VAL A 94 27.72 -35.38 29.19
N ALA A 95 27.33 -36.66 29.20
CA ALA A 95 27.17 -37.44 27.98
C ALA A 95 26.18 -36.75 27.02
N PRO A 96 26.34 -36.88 25.70
CA PRO A 96 25.33 -36.41 24.77
C PRO A 96 24.05 -37.20 25.01
N LEU A 97 23.05 -36.57 25.64
CA LEU A 97 21.68 -37.05 25.63
C LEU A 97 21.20 -36.98 24.18
N SER A 98 21.32 -38.10 23.48
CA SER A 98 20.63 -38.32 22.22
C SER A 98 19.13 -38.27 22.52
N VAL A 99 18.53 -37.10 22.34
CA VAL A 99 17.08 -36.94 22.31
C VAL A 99 16.60 -37.59 21.02
N GLY A 100 16.52 -38.92 21.04
CA GLY A 100 15.89 -39.70 19.99
C GLY A 100 14.42 -39.32 19.97
N SER A 101 14.02 -38.56 18.95
CA SER A 101 12.64 -38.13 18.75
C SER A 101 11.77 -39.29 18.23
N SER A 102 11.69 -40.37 19.00
CA SER A 102 10.68 -41.41 18.80
C SER A 102 9.35 -40.90 19.35
N LEU A 103 8.65 -40.10 18.54
CA LEU A 103 7.22 -39.86 18.72
C LEU A 103 6.53 -41.22 18.90
N THR A 104 5.62 -41.33 19.87
CA THR A 104 4.90 -42.59 20.10
C THR A 104 4.09 -42.96 18.85
N ARG A 105 3.90 -44.25 18.57
CA ARG A 105 3.07 -44.70 17.44
C ARG A 105 1.65 -44.09 17.47
N ALA A 106 1.12 -43.77 18.65
CA ALA A 106 -0.15 -43.05 18.79
C ALA A 106 -0.03 -41.60 18.30
N ALA A 107 0.94 -40.82 18.80
CA ALA A 107 1.16 -39.44 18.35
C ALA A 107 1.51 -39.35 16.85
N GLN A 108 2.30 -40.27 16.32
CA GLN A 108 2.55 -40.36 14.87
C GLN A 108 1.27 -40.66 14.08
N ARG A 109 0.36 -41.48 14.61
CA ARG A 109 -0.89 -41.84 13.94
C ARG A 109 -1.92 -40.72 14.00
N GLU A 110 -2.05 -40.02 15.13
CA GLU A 110 -2.85 -38.80 15.27
C GLU A 110 -2.34 -37.70 14.33
N MET A 111 -1.02 -37.43 14.36
CA MET A 111 -0.40 -36.48 13.42
C MET A 111 -0.68 -36.87 11.96
N SER A 112 -0.56 -38.14 11.58
CA SER A 112 -0.87 -38.61 10.22
C SER A 112 -2.34 -38.50 9.79
N SER A 113 -3.25 -38.14 10.71
CA SER A 113 -4.68 -37.98 10.46
C SER A 113 -5.15 -36.52 10.41
N LEU A 114 -4.30 -35.56 10.74
CA LEU A 114 -4.63 -34.13 10.69
C LEU A 114 -4.76 -33.65 9.23
N PRO A 115 -5.76 -32.80 8.93
CA PRO A 115 -5.89 -32.13 7.63
C PRO A 115 -4.59 -31.46 7.18
N ARG A 116 -4.24 -31.68 5.91
CA ARG A 116 -3.06 -31.08 5.29
C ARG A 116 -3.40 -29.71 4.70
N VAL A 117 -2.62 -28.71 5.03
CA VAL A 117 -2.78 -27.33 4.58
C VAL A 117 -1.55 -26.89 3.79
N TYR A 118 -1.75 -26.12 2.73
CA TYR A 118 -0.66 -25.37 2.10
C TYR A 118 -0.90 -23.87 2.21
N ILE A 119 0.17 -23.11 2.49
CA ILE A 119 0.18 -21.65 2.56
C ILE A 119 1.12 -21.14 1.45
N THR A 120 0.59 -20.40 0.48
CA THR A 120 1.32 -20.04 -0.76
C THR A 120 2.41 -18.97 -0.59
N ARG A 121 2.46 -18.31 0.57
CA ARG A 121 3.22 -17.09 0.88
C ARG A 121 3.64 -17.09 2.34
N GLN A 122 4.70 -16.38 2.71
CA GLN A 122 4.88 -16.02 4.11
C GLN A 122 3.75 -15.07 4.54
N ILE A 123 2.93 -15.47 5.52
CA ILE A 123 1.84 -14.64 6.06
C ILE A 123 2.23 -14.07 7.44
N PRO A 124 1.60 -12.97 7.90
CA PRO A 124 1.89 -12.38 9.20
C PRO A 124 1.82 -13.36 10.38
N PRO A 125 2.59 -13.13 11.46
CA PRO A 125 2.77 -14.12 12.52
C PRO A 125 1.48 -14.60 13.18
N GLU A 126 0.45 -13.75 13.26
CA GLU A 126 -0.79 -14.07 13.98
C GLU A 126 -1.58 -15.22 13.35
N GLY A 127 -1.70 -15.28 12.03
CA GLY A 127 -2.35 -16.42 11.36
C GLY A 127 -1.56 -17.71 11.55
N LEU A 128 -0.22 -17.66 11.48
CA LEU A 128 0.64 -18.82 11.75
C LEU A 128 0.55 -19.27 13.21
N ARG A 129 0.44 -18.33 14.15
CA ARG A 129 0.26 -18.60 15.58
C ARG A 129 -1.05 -19.35 15.82
N ILE A 130 -2.16 -18.86 15.27
CA ILE A 130 -3.48 -19.50 15.33
C ILE A 130 -3.44 -20.92 14.75
N LEU A 131 -2.84 -21.11 13.57
CA LEU A 131 -2.74 -22.45 12.96
C LEU A 131 -1.91 -23.42 13.81
N ARG A 132 -0.77 -23.00 14.37
CA ARG A 132 0.07 -23.85 15.25
C ARG A 132 -0.63 -24.19 16.56
N GLU A 133 -1.13 -23.18 17.28
CA GLU A 133 -1.78 -23.35 18.58
C GLU A 133 -3.09 -24.14 18.49
N SER A 134 -3.74 -24.16 17.31
CA SER A 134 -4.96 -24.94 17.09
C SER A 134 -4.78 -26.45 17.34
N GLY A 135 -3.58 -26.99 17.09
CA GLY A 135 -3.33 -28.44 17.07
C GLY A 135 -4.13 -29.23 16.01
N GLN A 136 -4.86 -28.55 15.12
CA GLN A 136 -5.90 -29.14 14.26
C GLN A 136 -5.44 -29.42 12.83
N VAL A 137 -4.27 -28.95 12.42
CA VAL A 137 -3.77 -29.05 11.03
C VAL A 137 -2.28 -29.32 10.98
N GLN A 138 -1.83 -29.96 9.91
CA GLN A 138 -0.43 -29.86 9.46
C GLN A 138 -0.36 -28.89 8.29
N PHE A 139 0.54 -27.92 8.34
CA PHE A 139 0.73 -26.98 7.24
C PHE A 139 2.17 -26.94 6.72
N ASP A 140 2.29 -26.81 5.41
CA ASP A 140 3.52 -26.47 4.70
C ASP A 140 3.38 -25.05 4.13
N ILE A 141 4.49 -24.32 4.03
CA ILE A 141 4.51 -22.91 3.66
C ILE A 141 5.57 -22.62 2.61
N TRP A 142 5.24 -21.75 1.65
CA TRP A 142 6.26 -21.12 0.82
C TRP A 142 6.96 -20.02 1.62
N ASP A 143 8.20 -20.30 2.04
CA ASP A 143 8.99 -19.41 2.92
C ASP A 143 9.68 -18.29 2.11
N SER A 144 8.85 -17.42 1.52
CA SER A 144 9.23 -16.13 0.94
C SER A 144 7.99 -15.23 0.88
N ASP A 145 8.19 -13.95 1.21
CA ASP A 145 7.19 -12.88 1.12
C ASP A 145 7.23 -12.19 -0.25
N ASP A 146 8.42 -12.03 -0.83
CA ASP A 146 8.72 -11.25 -2.03
C ASP A 146 8.62 -12.00 -3.37
N VAL A 147 8.89 -13.31 -3.41
CA VAL A 147 8.92 -14.13 -4.63
C VAL A 147 7.68 -15.04 -4.69
N PRO A 148 6.72 -14.79 -5.62
CA PRO A 148 5.57 -15.66 -5.84
C PRO A 148 5.95 -17.13 -6.02
N VAL A 149 5.18 -18.04 -5.42
CA VAL A 149 5.42 -19.48 -5.53
C VAL A 149 5.35 -19.89 -7.02
N PRO A 150 6.43 -20.40 -7.63
CA PRO A 150 6.43 -20.70 -9.06
C PRO A 150 5.33 -21.71 -9.40
N ARG A 151 4.58 -21.46 -10.49
CA ARG A 151 3.39 -22.26 -10.86
C ARG A 151 3.64 -23.78 -10.80
N LYS A 152 4.78 -24.23 -11.33
CA LYS A 152 5.20 -25.65 -11.32
C LYS A 152 5.38 -26.22 -9.91
N GLU A 153 5.85 -25.43 -8.95
CA GLU A 153 5.98 -25.86 -7.55
C GLU A 153 4.65 -25.77 -6.81
N LEU A 154 3.84 -24.73 -7.06
CA LEU A 154 2.47 -24.61 -6.53
C LEU A 154 1.64 -25.87 -6.89
N LEU A 155 1.62 -26.27 -8.16
CA LEU A 155 0.94 -27.48 -8.65
C LEU A 155 1.47 -28.80 -8.06
N LYS A 156 2.70 -28.84 -7.53
CA LYS A 156 3.20 -30.00 -6.78
C LYS A 156 2.75 -29.94 -5.32
N LYS A 157 2.86 -28.77 -4.68
CA LYS A 157 2.63 -28.56 -3.25
C LYS A 157 1.16 -28.71 -2.85
N VAL A 158 0.21 -28.32 -3.71
CA VAL A 158 -1.23 -28.49 -3.43
C VAL A 158 -1.72 -29.93 -3.46
N LYS A 159 -0.92 -30.90 -3.94
CA LYS A 159 -1.38 -32.29 -4.14
C LYS A 159 -1.87 -32.94 -2.85
N GLY A 160 -3.17 -33.25 -2.83
CA GLY A 160 -3.84 -33.94 -1.72
C GLY A 160 -3.90 -33.13 -0.42
N VAL A 161 -3.92 -31.79 -0.51
CA VAL A 161 -4.22 -30.93 0.65
C VAL A 161 -5.72 -30.86 0.90
N ASP A 162 -6.12 -30.74 2.16
CA ASP A 162 -7.50 -30.50 2.59
C ASP A 162 -7.86 -29.01 2.56
N GLY A 163 -6.87 -28.13 2.73
CA GLY A 163 -7.06 -26.68 2.78
C GLY A 163 -5.94 -25.90 2.11
N LEU A 164 -6.28 -24.76 1.52
CA LEU A 164 -5.34 -23.83 0.90
C LEU A 164 -5.50 -22.43 1.49
N VAL A 165 -4.41 -21.84 1.99
CA VAL A 165 -4.33 -20.40 2.27
C VAL A 165 -3.55 -19.72 1.15
N CYS A 166 -4.18 -18.78 0.44
CA CYS A 166 -3.56 -18.06 -0.67
C CYS A 166 -3.59 -16.53 -0.48
N VAL A 167 -2.82 -15.82 -1.30
CA VAL A 167 -2.90 -14.37 -1.44
C VAL A 167 -3.40 -14.00 -2.85
N LEU A 168 -3.60 -12.70 -3.11
CA LEU A 168 -4.18 -12.22 -4.37
C LEU A 168 -3.33 -12.46 -5.63
N THR A 169 -2.06 -12.85 -5.48
CA THR A 169 -1.12 -13.05 -6.60
C THR A 169 -1.15 -14.47 -7.18
N GLU A 170 -1.74 -15.46 -6.50
CA GLU A 170 -1.87 -16.81 -7.05
C GLU A 170 -3.16 -16.98 -7.86
N LYS A 171 -3.03 -17.32 -9.15
CA LYS A 171 -4.18 -17.68 -9.99
C LYS A 171 -4.74 -19.06 -9.58
N ILE A 172 -5.95 -19.07 -9.04
CA ILE A 172 -6.67 -20.29 -8.62
C ILE A 172 -7.68 -20.66 -9.71
N ASP A 173 -7.25 -21.48 -10.67
CA ASP A 173 -8.05 -21.96 -11.80
C ASP A 173 -8.14 -23.49 -11.83
N ALA A 174 -8.82 -24.03 -12.86
CA ALA A 174 -9.08 -25.47 -12.99
C ALA A 174 -7.83 -26.34 -12.85
N GLU A 175 -6.70 -25.97 -13.48
CA GLU A 175 -5.44 -26.73 -13.41
C GLU A 175 -4.93 -26.87 -11.97
N LEU A 176 -5.02 -25.80 -11.16
CA LEU A 176 -4.61 -25.85 -9.75
C LEU A 176 -5.55 -26.71 -8.92
N LEU A 177 -6.86 -26.59 -9.17
CA LEU A 177 -7.88 -27.34 -8.45
C LEU A 177 -7.86 -28.84 -8.84
N ASP A 178 -7.48 -29.18 -10.06
CA ASP A 178 -7.22 -30.55 -10.51
C ASP A 178 -5.94 -31.11 -9.88
N ALA A 179 -4.87 -30.31 -9.83
CA ALA A 179 -3.63 -30.69 -9.16
C ALA A 179 -3.81 -30.87 -7.64
N ALA A 180 -4.68 -30.09 -6.99
CA ALA A 180 -5.02 -30.26 -5.59
C ALA A 180 -5.77 -31.58 -5.33
N GLY A 181 -6.69 -31.92 -6.23
CA GLY A 181 -7.47 -33.16 -6.17
C GLY A 181 -8.66 -33.09 -5.20
N PRO A 182 -9.36 -34.22 -4.98
CA PRO A 182 -10.66 -34.26 -4.31
C PRO A 182 -10.62 -34.01 -2.79
N ASN A 183 -9.44 -33.91 -2.18
CA ASN A 183 -9.29 -33.66 -0.75
C ASN A 183 -9.60 -32.22 -0.36
N LEU A 184 -9.39 -31.26 -1.28
CA LEU A 184 -9.49 -29.82 -1.01
C LEU A 184 -10.95 -29.45 -0.69
N LYS A 185 -11.20 -29.01 0.55
CA LYS A 185 -12.52 -28.64 1.07
C LYS A 185 -12.71 -27.14 1.23
N VAL A 186 -11.62 -26.43 1.56
CA VAL A 186 -11.64 -24.99 1.82
C VAL A 186 -10.45 -24.28 1.19
N LEU A 187 -10.73 -23.11 0.61
CA LEU A 187 -9.76 -22.12 0.20
C LEU A 187 -9.97 -20.86 1.04
N SER A 188 -8.91 -20.32 1.63
CA SER A 188 -8.97 -19.09 2.42
C SER A 188 -8.01 -18.07 1.82
N THR A 189 -8.54 -17.07 1.13
CA THR A 189 -7.73 -16.00 0.53
C THR A 189 -7.52 -14.86 1.53
N MET A 190 -6.28 -14.44 1.73
CA MET A 190 -5.92 -13.28 2.54
C MET A 190 -6.11 -11.98 1.73
N SER A 191 -7.31 -11.79 1.17
CA SER A 191 -7.69 -10.66 0.31
C SER A 191 -9.19 -10.38 0.36
N VAL A 192 -9.61 -9.20 -0.11
CA VAL A 192 -11.03 -8.86 -0.35
C VAL A 192 -11.43 -9.07 -1.80
N GLY A 193 -10.63 -8.61 -2.76
CA GLY A 193 -10.80 -9.01 -4.15
C GLY A 193 -10.50 -10.50 -4.31
N PHE A 194 -11.31 -11.16 -5.12
CA PHE A 194 -11.31 -12.59 -5.42
C PHE A 194 -11.28 -12.85 -6.94
N ASP A 195 -10.87 -11.85 -7.72
CA ASP A 195 -10.68 -11.87 -9.17
C ASP A 195 -9.63 -12.89 -9.64
N HIS A 196 -8.72 -13.30 -8.74
CA HIS A 196 -7.76 -14.38 -8.93
C HIS A 196 -8.37 -15.79 -8.74
N LEU A 197 -9.64 -15.90 -8.32
CA LEU A 197 -10.32 -17.16 -8.05
C LEU A 197 -11.34 -17.53 -9.15
N SER A 198 -11.24 -18.76 -9.67
CA SER A 198 -12.29 -19.34 -10.53
C SER A 198 -13.48 -19.80 -9.68
N LEU A 199 -14.39 -18.87 -9.39
CA LEU A 199 -15.56 -19.12 -8.55
C LEU A 199 -16.44 -20.27 -9.07
N GLU A 200 -16.61 -20.37 -10.40
CA GLU A 200 -17.37 -21.46 -11.04
C GLU A 200 -16.76 -22.84 -10.78
N GLU A 201 -15.43 -22.98 -10.87
CA GLU A 201 -14.77 -24.25 -10.58
C GLU A 201 -14.77 -24.58 -9.09
N LEU A 202 -14.61 -23.58 -8.22
CA LEU A 202 -14.73 -23.75 -6.77
C LEU A 202 -16.15 -24.22 -6.38
N LYS A 203 -17.18 -23.60 -6.96
CA LYS A 203 -18.60 -23.94 -6.76
C LYS A 203 -18.92 -25.35 -7.23
N LYS A 204 -18.52 -25.69 -8.46
CA LYS A 204 -18.65 -27.02 -9.08
C LYS A 204 -18.01 -28.13 -8.22
N ARG A 205 -16.88 -27.83 -7.59
CA ARG A 205 -16.14 -28.74 -6.69
C ARG A 205 -16.62 -28.70 -5.23
N ARG A 206 -17.58 -27.82 -4.91
CA ARG A 206 -18.10 -27.57 -3.54
C ARG A 206 -17.01 -27.13 -2.54
N ILE A 207 -15.98 -26.45 -3.03
CA ILE A 207 -14.90 -25.91 -2.21
C ILE A 207 -15.40 -24.61 -1.58
N ARG A 208 -15.39 -24.54 -0.24
CA ARG A 208 -15.81 -23.36 0.50
C ARG A 208 -14.74 -22.28 0.43
N VAL A 209 -15.14 -21.00 0.35
CA VAL A 209 -14.20 -19.87 0.19
C VAL A 209 -14.28 -18.91 1.36
N GLY A 210 -13.19 -18.78 2.10
CA GLY A 210 -12.97 -17.71 3.07
C GLY A 210 -12.25 -16.52 2.44
N TYR A 211 -12.59 -15.30 2.86
CA TYR A 211 -11.96 -14.06 2.40
C TYR A 211 -11.91 -13.03 3.54
N THR A 212 -11.27 -11.86 3.35
CA THR A 212 -10.98 -10.91 4.45
C THR A 212 -11.66 -9.53 4.36
N PRO A 213 -13.00 -9.45 4.20
CA PRO A 213 -13.74 -8.17 4.21
C PRO A 213 -13.73 -7.52 5.60
N ASP A 214 -14.17 -6.27 5.64
CA ASP A 214 -14.28 -5.41 6.83
C ASP A 214 -12.92 -5.03 7.45
N VAL A 215 -12.08 -5.99 7.80
CA VAL A 215 -10.82 -5.82 8.59
C VAL A 215 -9.73 -4.93 7.94
N LEU A 216 -9.86 -4.62 6.64
CA LEU A 216 -8.94 -3.78 5.89
C LEU A 216 -9.53 -2.46 5.41
N THR A 217 -10.81 -2.20 5.69
CA THR A 217 -11.57 -1.06 5.12
C THR A 217 -10.91 0.27 5.45
N ASP A 218 -10.55 0.48 6.72
CA ASP A 218 -9.96 1.72 7.22
C ASP A 218 -8.57 1.99 6.64
N ALA A 219 -7.68 0.97 6.63
CA ALA A 219 -6.33 1.12 6.06
C ALA A 219 -6.37 1.44 4.55
N VAL A 220 -7.26 0.79 3.79
CA VAL A 220 -7.43 1.08 2.36
C VAL A 220 -7.97 2.50 2.16
N ALA A 221 -8.94 2.92 2.97
CA ALA A 221 -9.47 4.28 2.89
C ALA A 221 -8.40 5.34 3.26
N GLU A 222 -7.58 5.07 4.27
CA GLU A 222 -6.45 5.92 4.67
C GLU A 222 -5.40 6.05 3.57
N LEU A 223 -4.96 4.95 2.95
CA LEU A 223 -4.04 5.05 1.83
C LEU A 223 -4.69 5.76 0.64
N THR A 224 -5.96 5.47 0.33
CA THR A 224 -6.63 6.12 -0.82
C THR A 224 -6.68 7.64 -0.65
N VAL A 225 -6.96 8.14 0.56
CA VAL A 225 -6.91 9.57 0.87
C VAL A 225 -5.47 10.11 0.86
N ALA A 226 -4.49 9.35 1.37
CA ALA A 226 -3.08 9.74 1.33
C ALA A 226 -2.53 9.84 -0.11
N LEU A 227 -2.89 8.89 -0.98
CA LEU A 227 -2.56 8.87 -2.40
C LEU A 227 -3.24 10.01 -3.16
N LEU A 228 -4.52 10.29 -2.86
CA LEU A 228 -5.24 11.45 -3.39
C LEU A 228 -4.52 12.76 -3.04
N LEU A 229 -4.23 12.99 -1.76
CA LEU A 229 -3.54 14.20 -1.31
C LEU A 229 -2.12 14.30 -1.87
N THR A 230 -1.38 13.19 -1.92
CA THR A 230 -0.02 13.13 -2.48
C THR A 230 0.00 13.53 -3.95
N THR A 231 -0.99 13.06 -4.71
CA THR A 231 -1.17 13.36 -6.14
C THR A 231 -1.63 14.80 -6.33
N SER A 232 -2.76 15.20 -5.72
CA SER A 232 -3.38 16.50 -5.97
C SER A 232 -2.56 17.68 -5.47
N ARG A 233 -1.80 17.50 -4.40
CA ARG A 233 -0.90 18.51 -3.81
C ARG A 233 0.56 18.34 -4.25
N ARG A 234 0.83 17.43 -5.20
CA ARG A 234 2.12 17.30 -5.91
C ARG A 234 3.31 17.01 -4.98
N LEU A 235 3.09 16.22 -3.93
CA LEU A 235 4.08 15.96 -2.87
C LEU A 235 5.34 15.26 -3.39
N VAL A 236 5.21 14.38 -4.38
CA VAL A 236 6.36 13.65 -4.96
C VAL A 236 7.28 14.62 -5.70
N GLU A 237 6.72 15.50 -6.55
CA GLU A 237 7.48 16.55 -7.24
C GLU A 237 8.11 17.52 -6.22
N ALA A 238 7.35 18.01 -5.24
CA ALA A 238 7.86 18.92 -4.22
C ALA A 238 9.01 18.31 -3.40
N THR A 239 8.90 17.03 -3.05
CA THR A 239 9.95 16.27 -2.34
C THR A 239 11.18 16.06 -3.21
N HIS A 240 11.01 15.87 -4.52
CA HIS A 240 12.12 15.76 -5.47
C HIS A 240 12.89 17.07 -5.56
N GLU A 241 12.21 18.20 -5.81
CA GLU A 241 12.83 19.53 -5.94
C GLU A 241 13.57 19.95 -4.65
N ALA A 242 13.00 19.64 -3.48
CA ALA A 242 13.63 19.89 -2.18
C ALA A 242 14.90 19.05 -1.95
N LYS A 243 14.98 17.83 -2.49
CA LYS A 243 16.14 16.93 -2.35
C LYS A 243 17.23 17.16 -3.41
N THR A 244 16.87 17.67 -4.58
CA THR A 244 17.77 17.83 -5.75
C THR A 244 18.30 19.25 -5.94
N GLY A 245 17.91 20.19 -5.07
CA GLY A 245 18.37 21.58 -5.13
C GLY A 245 17.57 22.51 -6.04
N GLY A 246 16.44 22.05 -6.59
CA GLY A 246 15.48 22.91 -7.31
C GLY A 246 14.72 23.88 -6.39
N TRP A 247 14.69 23.59 -5.08
CA TRP A 247 14.12 24.47 -4.06
C TRP A 247 15.00 25.70 -3.79
N GLY A 248 14.65 26.82 -4.43
CA GLY A 248 15.14 28.16 -4.10
C GLY A 248 14.29 28.86 -3.02
N THR A 249 13.99 30.14 -3.22
CA THR A 249 13.05 30.86 -2.33
C THR A 249 11.60 30.37 -2.47
N TRP A 250 10.73 30.74 -1.53
CA TRP A 250 9.29 30.52 -1.63
C TRP A 250 8.71 31.31 -2.82
N ARG A 251 7.81 30.67 -3.59
CA ARG A 251 7.27 31.19 -4.86
C ARG A 251 5.75 31.07 -4.88
N THR A 252 5.07 32.15 -5.23
CA THR A 252 3.59 32.28 -5.22
C THR A 252 2.85 31.32 -6.14
N LEU A 253 3.46 30.90 -7.26
CA LEU A 253 2.82 30.11 -8.33
C LEU A 253 3.55 28.77 -8.60
N TRP A 254 4.47 28.34 -7.73
CA TRP A 254 5.26 27.13 -7.95
C TRP A 254 4.66 25.95 -7.18
N LEU A 255 4.59 24.79 -7.86
CA LEU A 255 4.02 23.54 -7.31
C LEU A 255 2.59 23.68 -6.74
N CYS A 256 1.83 24.67 -7.22
CA CYS A 256 0.40 24.74 -6.99
C CYS A 256 -0.28 23.46 -7.51
N GLY A 257 -1.29 23.01 -6.77
CA GLY A 257 -2.06 21.80 -7.04
C GLY A 257 -3.51 21.99 -6.59
N TYR A 258 -4.31 20.94 -6.67
CA TYR A 258 -5.76 21.00 -6.52
C TYR A 258 -6.19 20.66 -5.09
N GLU A 259 -7.06 21.50 -4.52
CA GLU A 259 -7.60 21.33 -3.16
C GLU A 259 -8.98 20.67 -3.15
N LEU A 260 -9.30 19.99 -2.04
CA LEU A 260 -10.59 19.31 -1.83
C LEU A 260 -11.72 20.26 -1.42
N ALA A 261 -11.39 21.47 -0.94
CA ALA A 261 -12.39 22.42 -0.47
C ALA A 261 -13.31 22.87 -1.61
N ASN A 262 -14.62 22.84 -1.37
CA ASN A 262 -15.69 23.12 -2.33
C ASN A 262 -15.75 22.18 -3.57
N SER A 263 -14.96 21.10 -3.59
CA SER A 263 -14.90 20.15 -4.71
C SER A 263 -16.07 19.17 -4.77
N THR A 264 -16.24 18.53 -5.93
CA THR A 264 -17.09 17.35 -6.13
C THR A 264 -16.23 16.08 -6.17
N VAL A 265 -16.52 15.12 -5.30
CA VAL A 265 -15.82 13.82 -5.26
C VAL A 265 -16.73 12.73 -5.83
N GLY A 266 -16.28 12.10 -6.91
CA GLY A 266 -16.91 10.92 -7.51
C GLY A 266 -16.32 9.62 -6.97
N ILE A 267 -17.19 8.63 -6.76
CA ILE A 267 -16.83 7.29 -6.32
C ILE A 267 -17.38 6.26 -7.29
N LEU A 268 -16.49 5.50 -7.95
CA LEU A 268 -16.87 4.37 -8.78
C LEU A 268 -16.88 3.10 -7.93
N GLY A 269 -18.08 2.60 -7.61
CA GLY A 269 -18.34 1.48 -6.70
C GLY A 269 -18.49 1.92 -5.24
N LEU A 270 -19.71 2.25 -4.81
CA LEU A 270 -19.99 2.65 -3.41
C LEU A 270 -20.15 1.44 -2.49
N GLY A 271 -19.03 0.74 -2.28
CA GLY A 271 -18.89 -0.27 -1.22
C GLY A 271 -18.44 0.33 0.10
N ARG A 272 -18.13 -0.54 1.08
CA ARG A 272 -17.60 -0.19 2.41
C ARG A 272 -16.39 0.76 2.34
N ILE A 273 -15.46 0.48 1.43
CA ILE A 273 -14.25 1.28 1.20
C ILE A 273 -14.61 2.68 0.67
N GLY A 274 -15.53 2.77 -0.31
CA GLY A 274 -16.00 4.05 -0.84
C GLY A 274 -16.67 4.93 0.23
N VAL A 275 -17.48 4.34 1.10
CA VAL A 275 -18.07 5.05 2.26
C VAL A 275 -16.97 5.55 3.20
N ALA A 276 -16.04 4.67 3.62
CA ALA A 276 -14.95 5.02 4.53
C ALA A 276 -13.98 6.08 3.97
N ILE A 277 -13.84 6.17 2.64
CA ILE A 277 -13.11 7.25 1.94
C ILE A 277 -13.90 8.55 2.02
N ALA A 278 -15.19 8.55 1.69
CA ALA A 278 -16.02 9.75 1.74
C ALA A 278 -16.14 10.34 3.14
N GLU A 279 -16.29 9.50 4.18
CA GLU A 279 -16.26 9.91 5.58
C GLU A 279 -14.97 10.63 5.96
N ARG A 280 -13.82 10.14 5.48
CA ARG A 280 -12.49 10.76 5.67
C ARG A 280 -12.29 12.03 4.85
N LEU A 281 -12.91 12.14 3.68
CA LEU A 281 -12.83 13.32 2.81
C LEU A 281 -13.78 14.46 3.23
N LYS A 282 -14.90 14.14 3.90
CA LYS A 282 -15.91 15.14 4.32
C LYS A 282 -15.34 16.30 5.16
N PRO A 283 -14.42 16.09 6.15
CA PRO A 283 -13.75 17.17 6.87
C PRO A 283 -12.89 18.12 6.02
N PHE A 284 -12.48 17.72 4.81
CA PHE A 284 -11.75 18.57 3.86
C PHE A 284 -12.66 19.57 3.12
N LYS A 285 -13.92 19.73 3.56
CA LYS A 285 -14.91 20.66 3.00
C LYS A 285 -15.30 20.34 1.55
N VAL A 286 -15.36 19.05 1.22
CA VAL A 286 -15.99 18.57 -0.03
C VAL A 286 -17.43 19.09 -0.10
N LYS A 287 -17.81 19.66 -1.25
CA LYS A 287 -19.15 20.23 -1.47
C LYS A 287 -20.20 19.18 -1.78
N LYS A 288 -19.83 18.15 -2.53
CA LYS A 288 -20.74 17.12 -3.04
C LYS A 288 -20.03 15.79 -3.19
N PHE A 289 -20.66 14.71 -2.74
CA PHE A 289 -20.30 13.35 -3.11
C PHE A 289 -21.27 12.84 -4.18
N ILE A 290 -20.73 12.18 -5.21
CA ILE A 290 -21.50 11.49 -6.25
C ILE A 290 -20.95 10.08 -6.44
N TYR A 291 -21.77 9.14 -6.85
CA TYR A 291 -21.31 7.77 -7.10
C TYR A 291 -22.06 7.06 -8.22
N THR A 292 -21.39 6.07 -8.80
CA THR A 292 -21.97 5.10 -9.72
C THR A 292 -21.60 3.69 -9.23
N ASP A 293 -22.53 2.76 -9.36
CA ASP A 293 -22.42 1.35 -8.97
C ASP A 293 -23.39 0.55 -9.88
N VAL A 294 -23.39 -0.78 -9.83
CA VAL A 294 -24.27 -1.62 -10.68
C VAL A 294 -25.77 -1.36 -10.41
N ALA A 295 -26.10 -0.86 -9.22
CA ALA A 295 -27.40 -0.37 -8.83
C ALA A 295 -27.26 0.67 -7.70
N PRO A 296 -28.24 1.56 -7.48
CA PRO A 296 -28.23 2.49 -6.35
C PRO A 296 -28.05 1.79 -4.99
N ARG A 297 -27.29 2.42 -4.09
CA ARG A 297 -26.99 1.99 -2.72
C ARG A 297 -27.56 2.97 -1.69
N PRO A 298 -28.89 3.18 -1.62
CA PRO A 298 -29.50 4.28 -0.84
C PRO A 298 -29.09 4.29 0.64
N GLU A 299 -28.92 3.11 1.26
CA GLU A 299 -28.50 2.99 2.66
C GLU A 299 -27.08 3.53 2.90
N LEU A 300 -26.14 3.18 2.03
CA LEU A 300 -24.73 3.62 2.11
C LEU A 300 -24.59 5.08 1.67
N ALA A 301 -25.29 5.48 0.62
CA ALA A 301 -25.32 6.84 0.11
C ALA A 301 -25.77 7.85 1.18
N ARG A 302 -26.79 7.48 1.98
CA ARG A 302 -27.30 8.30 3.09
C ARG A 302 -26.29 8.50 4.22
N MET A 303 -25.31 7.62 4.41
CA MET A 303 -24.26 7.80 5.43
C MET A 303 -23.35 8.99 5.11
N ILE A 304 -23.12 9.24 3.82
CA ILE A 304 -22.13 10.21 3.32
C ILE A 304 -22.76 11.40 2.57
N ASP A 305 -24.08 11.41 2.43
CA ASP A 305 -24.85 12.40 1.65
C ASP A 305 -24.44 12.43 0.16
N ALA A 306 -24.37 11.23 -0.44
CA ALA A 306 -23.96 11.05 -1.83
C ALA A 306 -25.14 10.82 -2.80
N GLU A 307 -25.06 11.42 -3.98
CA GLU A 307 -26.05 11.26 -5.05
C GLU A 307 -25.64 10.13 -6.01
N TYR A 308 -26.58 9.25 -6.36
CA TYR A 308 -26.38 8.26 -7.41
C TYR A 308 -26.52 8.91 -8.78
N VAL A 309 -25.50 8.78 -9.63
CA VAL A 309 -25.44 9.39 -10.96
C VAL A 309 -25.00 8.36 -12.01
N SER A 310 -25.24 8.65 -13.29
CA SER A 310 -24.66 7.86 -14.38
C SER A 310 -23.14 7.97 -14.41
N MET A 311 -22.45 6.97 -14.97
CA MET A 311 -20.99 7.00 -15.20
C MET A 311 -20.55 8.25 -15.99
N ASP A 312 -21.42 8.69 -16.89
CA ASP A 312 -21.25 9.85 -17.77
C ASP A 312 -21.28 11.18 -16.99
N GLU A 313 -22.17 11.28 -16.00
CA GLU A 313 -22.23 12.41 -15.06
C GLU A 313 -21.12 12.33 -14.01
N LEU A 314 -20.75 11.13 -13.57
CA LEU A 314 -19.63 10.88 -12.65
C LEU A 314 -18.35 11.48 -13.22
N ALA A 315 -18.01 11.15 -14.47
CA ALA A 315 -16.84 11.69 -15.15
C ALA A 315 -16.90 13.23 -15.29
N ARG A 316 -18.03 13.77 -15.77
CA ARG A 316 -18.19 15.22 -16.02
C ARG A 316 -18.20 16.09 -14.75
N GLN A 317 -18.80 15.62 -13.67
CA GLN A 317 -18.98 16.42 -12.45
C GLN A 317 -17.80 16.31 -11.48
N SER A 318 -17.02 15.22 -11.50
CA SER A 318 -15.94 15.00 -10.53
C SER A 318 -14.75 15.94 -10.71
N ASP A 319 -14.30 16.55 -9.61
CA ASP A 319 -12.96 17.13 -9.48
C ASP A 319 -11.95 16.09 -9.00
N PHE A 320 -12.42 15.11 -8.21
CA PHE A 320 -11.66 13.95 -7.78
C PHE A 320 -12.49 12.70 -8.06
N LEU A 321 -11.93 11.70 -8.74
CA LEU A 321 -12.60 10.42 -9.00
C LEU A 321 -11.83 9.29 -8.32
N ALA A 322 -12.44 8.63 -7.33
CA ALA A 322 -11.88 7.49 -6.62
C ALA A 322 -12.54 6.17 -7.10
N VAL A 323 -11.71 5.23 -7.55
CA VAL A 323 -12.14 3.92 -8.08
C VAL A 323 -12.01 2.84 -7.01
N CYS A 324 -13.16 2.30 -6.59
CA CYS A 324 -13.34 1.36 -5.48
C CYS A 324 -14.13 0.10 -5.86
N CYS A 325 -14.48 -0.08 -7.14
CA CYS A 325 -15.25 -1.22 -7.64
C CYS A 325 -14.43 -2.52 -7.67
N ALA A 326 -15.09 -3.68 -7.64
CA ALA A 326 -14.42 -4.95 -7.90
C ALA A 326 -14.08 -5.08 -9.39
N LEU A 327 -13.02 -5.83 -9.73
CA LEU A 327 -12.75 -6.24 -11.10
C LEU A 327 -13.68 -7.39 -11.50
N THR A 328 -14.53 -7.14 -12.50
CA THR A 328 -15.46 -8.08 -13.12
C THR A 328 -15.37 -7.91 -14.64
N PRO A 329 -16.01 -8.77 -15.46
CA PRO A 329 -16.07 -8.56 -16.91
C PRO A 329 -16.64 -7.19 -17.32
N GLU A 330 -17.57 -6.64 -16.52
CA GLU A 330 -18.26 -5.37 -16.76
C GLU A 330 -17.45 -4.14 -16.31
N THR A 331 -16.53 -4.30 -15.35
CA THR A 331 -15.65 -3.21 -14.88
C THR A 331 -14.25 -3.25 -15.47
N LYS A 332 -13.89 -4.32 -16.21
CA LYS A 332 -12.61 -4.43 -16.90
C LYS A 332 -12.46 -3.27 -17.89
N GLU A 333 -11.37 -2.51 -17.76
CA GLU A 333 -11.04 -1.37 -18.63
C GLU A 333 -12.20 -0.34 -18.76
N ILE A 334 -13.08 -0.23 -17.77
CA ILE A 334 -14.18 0.74 -17.75
C ILE A 334 -13.69 2.19 -17.59
N CYS A 335 -12.51 2.38 -16.98
CA CYS A 335 -11.79 3.64 -16.97
C CYS A 335 -10.85 3.71 -18.19
N ASN A 336 -11.41 4.13 -19.32
CA ASN A 336 -10.76 4.22 -20.63
C ASN A 336 -10.90 5.64 -21.24
N LYS A 337 -10.49 5.78 -22.50
CA LYS A 337 -10.48 7.02 -23.27
C LYS A 337 -11.80 7.79 -23.25
N ASP A 338 -12.94 7.09 -23.30
CA ASP A 338 -14.25 7.73 -23.28
C ASP A 338 -14.50 8.40 -21.92
N LEU A 339 -14.22 7.70 -20.81
CA LEU A 339 -14.29 8.28 -19.46
C LEU A 339 -13.31 9.46 -19.30
N PHE A 340 -12.05 9.29 -19.68
CA PHE A 340 -11.04 10.36 -19.52
C PHE A 340 -11.37 11.59 -20.39
N SER A 341 -11.96 11.40 -21.58
CA SER A 341 -12.39 12.52 -22.45
C SER A 341 -13.51 13.37 -21.84
N LYS A 342 -14.31 12.78 -20.94
CA LYS A 342 -15.43 13.43 -20.24
C LYS A 342 -15.02 14.05 -18.91
N MET A 343 -13.85 13.68 -18.37
CA MET A 343 -13.30 14.25 -17.15
C MET A 343 -12.80 15.69 -17.35
N LYS A 344 -12.81 16.48 -16.27
CA LYS A 344 -12.27 17.85 -16.29
C LYS A 344 -10.74 17.82 -16.45
N ASN A 345 -10.17 18.76 -17.18
CA ASN A 345 -8.71 18.92 -17.26
C ASN A 345 -8.04 19.26 -15.92
N THR A 346 -8.81 19.74 -14.92
CA THR A 346 -8.37 19.95 -13.53
C THR A 346 -8.53 18.73 -12.63
N SER A 347 -9.09 17.61 -13.13
CA SER A 347 -9.48 16.49 -12.27
C SER A 347 -8.33 15.57 -11.90
N ILE A 348 -8.45 14.95 -10.73
CA ILE A 348 -7.50 13.96 -10.20
C ILE A 348 -8.16 12.58 -10.17
N PHE A 349 -7.53 11.60 -10.81
CA PHE A 349 -8.00 10.22 -10.88
C PHE A 349 -7.24 9.33 -9.88
N ILE A 350 -7.95 8.56 -9.04
CA ILE A 350 -7.34 7.69 -8.02
C ILE A 350 -7.87 6.27 -8.14
N ASN A 351 -6.98 5.28 -8.26
CA ASN A 351 -7.35 3.86 -8.29
C ASN A 351 -6.63 3.06 -7.19
N THR A 352 -7.42 2.46 -6.30
CA THR A 352 -6.95 1.53 -5.24
C THR A 352 -7.70 0.19 -5.28
N SER A 353 -8.33 -0.14 -6.42
CA SER A 353 -9.12 -1.35 -6.61
C SER A 353 -8.34 -2.50 -7.27
N ARG A 354 -8.23 -2.46 -8.60
CA ARG A 354 -7.40 -3.33 -9.45
C ARG A 354 -6.89 -2.55 -10.66
N GLY A 355 -5.69 -2.88 -11.14
CA GLY A 355 -5.14 -2.26 -12.35
C GLY A 355 -6.03 -2.50 -13.56
N GLY A 356 -6.58 -3.71 -13.72
CA GLY A 356 -7.43 -4.11 -14.85
C GLY A 356 -8.77 -3.38 -14.98
N VAL A 357 -9.12 -2.48 -14.07
CA VAL A 357 -10.27 -1.56 -14.21
C VAL A 357 -9.92 -0.37 -15.13
N VAL A 358 -8.62 -0.11 -15.35
CA VAL A 358 -8.09 1.02 -16.12
C VAL A 358 -7.43 0.53 -17.42
N HIS A 359 -7.78 1.15 -18.54
CA HIS A 359 -6.98 1.03 -19.76
C HIS A 359 -5.76 1.96 -19.62
N GLN A 360 -4.59 1.39 -19.31
CA GLN A 360 -3.42 2.16 -18.86
C GLN A 360 -2.82 3.05 -19.95
N GLU A 361 -2.92 2.62 -21.20
CA GLU A 361 -2.51 3.35 -22.38
C GLU A 361 -3.36 4.61 -22.57
N ASP A 362 -4.68 4.52 -22.33
CA ASP A 362 -5.59 5.68 -22.38
C ASP A 362 -5.33 6.64 -21.22
N LEU A 363 -5.00 6.10 -20.04
CA LEU A 363 -4.58 6.91 -18.89
C LEU A 363 -3.26 7.64 -19.19
N TYR A 364 -2.29 6.98 -19.83
CA TYR A 364 -1.04 7.60 -20.26
C TYR A 364 -1.30 8.72 -21.29
N GLU A 365 -2.14 8.47 -22.31
CA GLU A 365 -2.56 9.51 -23.26
C GLU A 365 -3.24 10.69 -22.55
N ALA A 366 -4.16 10.43 -21.62
CA ALA A 366 -4.90 11.46 -20.91
C ALA A 366 -3.99 12.33 -20.01
N LEU A 367 -3.01 11.72 -19.34
CA LEU A 367 -2.06 12.42 -18.48
C LEU A 367 -1.00 13.20 -19.27
N SER A 368 -0.51 12.63 -20.38
CA SER A 368 0.54 13.25 -21.22
C SER A 368 0.02 14.37 -22.11
N SER A 369 -1.25 14.30 -22.52
CA SER A 369 -1.94 15.38 -23.26
C SER A 369 -2.52 16.49 -22.36
N GLY A 370 -2.60 16.27 -21.04
CA GLY A 370 -3.23 17.20 -20.11
C GLY A 370 -4.78 17.17 -20.14
N GLN A 371 -5.38 16.10 -20.65
CA GLN A 371 -6.83 15.83 -20.60
C GLN A 371 -7.35 15.69 -19.16
N ILE A 372 -6.50 15.21 -18.24
CA ILE A 372 -6.71 15.23 -16.78
C ILE A 372 -5.45 15.75 -16.09
N ALA A 373 -5.58 16.31 -14.88
CA ALA A 373 -4.47 16.98 -14.21
C ALA A 373 -3.42 15.99 -13.67
N GLY A 374 -3.85 14.86 -13.12
CA GLY A 374 -2.96 13.86 -12.55
C GLY A 374 -3.67 12.59 -12.08
N ALA A 375 -2.91 11.53 -11.82
CA ALA A 375 -3.42 10.26 -11.36
C ALA A 375 -2.58 9.62 -10.25
N GLY A 376 -3.25 8.94 -9.33
CA GLY A 376 -2.65 8.13 -8.27
C GLY A 376 -3.11 6.67 -8.38
N LEU A 377 -2.18 5.74 -8.52
CA LEU A 377 -2.45 4.31 -8.68
C LEU A 377 -1.77 3.53 -7.55
N ASP A 378 -2.52 2.74 -6.78
CA ASP A 378 -1.94 1.69 -5.91
C ASP A 378 -1.88 0.33 -6.64
N VAL A 379 -2.46 0.24 -7.83
CA VAL A 379 -2.70 -1.01 -8.56
C VAL A 379 -2.48 -0.81 -10.06
N THR A 380 -1.92 -1.82 -10.74
CA THR A 380 -1.42 -1.72 -12.12
C THR A 380 -1.57 -3.04 -12.89
N VAL A 381 -1.26 -3.04 -14.20
CA VAL A 381 -1.17 -4.25 -15.03
C VAL A 381 0.14 -4.25 -15.83
N PRO A 382 0.99 -5.28 -15.75
CA PRO A 382 1.00 -6.29 -14.68
C PRO A 382 1.43 -5.67 -13.33
N GLU A 383 1.29 -6.45 -12.26
CA GLU A 383 1.97 -6.18 -10.98
C GLU A 383 3.12 -7.20 -10.80
N PRO A 384 4.37 -6.77 -10.60
CA PRO A 384 4.86 -5.38 -10.60
C PRO A 384 4.88 -4.76 -12.01
N LEU A 385 4.58 -3.46 -12.10
CA LEU A 385 4.70 -2.70 -13.34
C LEU A 385 6.19 -2.59 -13.74
N PRO A 386 6.57 -2.82 -15.01
CA PRO A 386 7.97 -2.69 -15.44
C PRO A 386 8.51 -1.29 -15.19
N THR A 387 9.74 -1.16 -14.69
CA THR A 387 10.36 0.15 -14.40
C THR A 387 10.59 1.02 -15.64
N SER A 388 10.56 0.41 -16.83
CA SER A 388 10.59 1.10 -18.13
C SER A 388 9.21 1.54 -18.64
N HIS A 389 8.13 1.34 -17.87
CA HIS A 389 6.77 1.63 -18.32
C HIS A 389 6.53 3.16 -18.45
N PRO A 390 5.88 3.65 -19.53
CA PRO A 390 5.76 5.08 -19.79
C PRO A 390 5.11 5.91 -18.67
N LEU A 391 4.19 5.34 -17.88
CA LEU A 391 3.58 6.03 -16.73
C LEU A 391 4.63 6.51 -15.71
N PHE A 392 5.74 5.81 -15.52
CA PHE A 392 6.82 6.24 -14.61
C PHE A 392 7.59 7.48 -15.09
N THR A 393 7.43 7.88 -16.37
CA THR A 393 8.04 9.12 -16.90
C THR A 393 7.19 10.37 -16.62
N LEU A 394 5.94 10.20 -16.18
CA LEU A 394 4.97 11.27 -16.01
C LEU A 394 5.02 11.84 -14.58
N LYS A 395 5.39 13.11 -14.43
CA LYS A 395 5.47 13.79 -13.11
C LYS A 395 4.12 13.90 -12.40
N ASN A 396 3.02 13.87 -13.15
CA ASN A 396 1.64 13.90 -12.65
C ASN A 396 1.03 12.49 -12.45
N CYS A 397 1.84 11.43 -12.49
CA CYS A 397 1.43 10.08 -12.13
C CYS A 397 2.16 9.61 -10.86
N VAL A 398 1.42 9.24 -9.82
CA VAL A 398 1.95 8.64 -8.60
C VAL A 398 1.58 7.17 -8.59
N ILE A 399 2.57 6.27 -8.51
CA ILE A 399 2.36 4.82 -8.50
C ILE A 399 2.90 4.23 -7.20
N LEU A 400 2.08 3.45 -6.50
CA LEU A 400 2.40 2.70 -5.29
C LEU A 400 2.29 1.18 -5.57
N PRO A 401 3.04 0.32 -4.85
CA PRO A 401 3.10 -1.11 -5.12
C PRO A 401 2.08 -1.92 -4.28
N HIS A 402 0.78 -1.68 -4.49
CA HIS A 402 -0.34 -2.41 -3.86
C HIS A 402 -0.28 -2.46 -2.32
N ILE A 403 -0.10 -1.29 -1.70
CA ILE A 403 0.10 -1.13 -0.26
C ILE A 403 -1.16 -0.69 0.50
N ALA A 404 -2.34 -0.64 -0.11
CA ALA A 404 -3.56 -0.13 0.55
C ALA A 404 -3.92 -0.82 1.87
N SER A 405 -3.61 -2.12 2.03
CA SER A 405 -3.84 -2.85 3.29
C SER A 405 -2.62 -2.91 4.22
N ALA A 406 -1.52 -2.22 3.91
CA ALA A 406 -0.19 -2.44 4.48
C ALA A 406 0.06 -1.74 5.85
N SER A 407 -0.86 -1.91 6.80
CA SER A 407 -0.59 -1.63 8.22
C SER A 407 -0.32 -2.94 8.97
N TYR A 408 0.54 -2.91 10.01
CA TYR A 408 0.80 -4.09 10.84
C TYR A 408 -0.49 -4.63 11.48
N THR A 409 -1.38 -3.76 11.95
CA THR A 409 -2.68 -4.12 12.54
C THR A 409 -3.56 -4.83 11.53
N THR A 410 -3.75 -4.23 10.34
CA THR A 410 -4.60 -4.78 9.28
C THR A 410 -4.05 -6.09 8.72
N ARG A 411 -2.76 -6.18 8.43
CA ARG A 411 -2.15 -7.41 7.91
C ARG A 411 -2.24 -8.56 8.93
N ASN A 412 -2.03 -8.31 10.22
CA ASN A 412 -2.25 -9.35 11.25
C ASN A 412 -3.74 -9.74 11.36
N ALA A 413 -4.67 -8.78 11.34
CA ALA A 413 -6.11 -9.07 11.38
C ALA A 413 -6.59 -9.89 10.15
N MET A 414 -6.11 -9.55 8.95
CA MET A 414 -6.36 -10.33 7.73
C MET A 414 -5.79 -11.75 7.83
N SER A 415 -4.58 -11.90 8.36
CA SER A 415 -3.93 -13.21 8.53
C SER A 415 -4.66 -14.08 9.56
N ALA A 416 -5.08 -13.49 10.68
CA ALA A 416 -5.90 -14.15 11.69
C ALA A 416 -7.26 -14.59 11.13
N LEU A 417 -7.93 -13.74 10.34
CA LEU A 417 -9.20 -14.05 9.71
C LEU A 417 -9.06 -15.16 8.66
N ALA A 418 -8.00 -15.14 7.85
CA ALA A 418 -7.71 -16.19 6.88
C ALA A 418 -7.46 -17.55 7.57
N ALA A 419 -6.69 -17.58 8.66
CA ALA A 419 -6.47 -18.78 9.47
C ALA A 419 -7.75 -19.32 10.11
N ASN A 420 -8.57 -18.46 10.72
CA ASN A 420 -9.83 -18.89 11.35
C ASN A 420 -10.85 -19.38 10.33
N ASN A 421 -11.02 -18.68 9.19
CA ASN A 421 -11.86 -19.16 8.08
C ASN A 421 -11.43 -20.56 7.62
N LEU A 422 -10.12 -20.78 7.45
CA LEU A 422 -9.60 -22.10 7.05
C LEU A 422 -9.97 -23.20 8.07
N LEU A 423 -9.72 -22.97 9.37
CA LEU A 423 -10.00 -23.94 10.42
C LEU A 423 -11.49 -24.29 10.53
N LEU A 424 -12.37 -23.29 10.46
CA LEU A 424 -13.83 -23.47 10.46
C LEU A 424 -14.31 -24.20 9.19
N GLY A 425 -13.74 -23.83 8.04
CA GLY A 425 -14.00 -24.46 6.75
C GLY A 425 -13.66 -25.96 6.73
N LEU A 426 -12.50 -26.33 7.27
CA LEU A 426 -12.04 -27.72 7.40
C LEU A 426 -12.96 -28.59 8.28
N LYS A 427 -13.61 -28.00 9.29
CA LYS A 427 -14.59 -28.69 10.16
C LYS A 427 -16.00 -28.78 9.56
N GLY A 428 -16.29 -28.04 8.50
CA GLY A 428 -17.66 -27.85 8.03
C GLY A 428 -18.48 -26.84 8.87
N GLU A 429 -17.83 -26.09 9.77
CA GLU A 429 -18.46 -25.05 10.59
C GLU A 429 -18.65 -23.74 9.78
N PRO A 430 -19.60 -22.85 10.14
CA PRO A 430 -19.73 -21.53 9.51
C PRO A 430 -18.43 -20.72 9.63
N MET A 431 -17.87 -20.25 8.51
CA MET A 431 -16.67 -19.41 8.55
C MET A 431 -17.03 -17.97 8.96
N ILE A 432 -16.09 -17.25 9.59
CA ILE A 432 -16.30 -15.86 10.05
C ILE A 432 -16.68 -14.96 8.87
N LYS A 433 -16.00 -15.13 7.72
CA LYS A 433 -16.30 -14.44 6.45
C LYS A 433 -16.23 -15.41 5.28
N GLU A 434 -17.34 -16.11 5.04
CA GLU A 434 -17.55 -16.95 3.87
C GLU A 434 -18.02 -16.14 2.66
N LEU A 435 -17.39 -16.37 1.51
CA LEU A 435 -17.91 -15.94 0.21
C LEU A 435 -18.97 -16.94 -0.26
N LYS A 436 -20.17 -16.46 -0.56
CA LYS A 436 -21.25 -17.28 -1.13
C LYS A 436 -21.01 -17.45 -2.63
N LEU A 437 -20.98 -18.70 -3.11
CA LEU A 437 -20.72 -19.10 -4.49
C LEU A 437 -22.01 -19.39 -5.26
#